data_AF-A0A6G9N7R5-F1
#
_entry.id   AF-A0A6G9N7R5-F1
#
_cell.length_a   1.000
_cell.length_b   1.000
_cell.length_c   1.000
_cell.angle_alpha   90.00
_cell.angle_beta   90.00
_cell.angle_gamma   90.00
#
_symmetry.space_group_name_H-M   'P 1'
#
loop_
_entity.id
_entity.type
_entity.pdbx_description
1 polymer ?
#
loop_
_entity_poly.entity_id
_entity_poly.type
_entity_poly.pdbx_seq_one_letter_code
_entity_poly.pdbx_strand_id
1 'polypeptide(L)'
;MRWKGMRHLLLPAAALALAACGDAPPADEPDAPAPTPSEPQARTVEGRIMEGTECPVLVTPEGERYALALGEADFGPGDYVRFTGPRAGASICMEGEATLTPDYIESIDPPARDRDPARAGGIALDIAYVTGSWVAKGLQADCDRPDFQISESPGALVIETRVNGRPETARVVLGDYPRIDWDEPLPETPIEARGPDGLAILRPATDADYDPVEVAGHAISGDGVVFVKCAG
;
A
#
# COMPACT_ATOMS: atom_id res chain seq x y z
N MET A 1 -39.10 38.42 -16.93
CA MET A 1 -40.41 38.73 -16.29
C MET A 1 -40.39 38.10 -14.90
N ARG A 2 -39.87 38.76 -13.86
CA ARG A 2 -40.60 39.52 -12.82
C ARG A 2 -42.02 39.05 -12.55
N TRP A 3 -42.23 38.34 -11.43
CA TRP A 3 -43.52 38.29 -10.75
C TRP A 3 -43.38 38.95 -9.36
N LYS A 4 -43.97 40.14 -9.24
CA LYS A 4 -44.34 40.82 -7.97
C LYS A 4 -45.51 40.03 -7.36
N GLY A 5 -45.50 39.62 -6.10
CA GLY A 5 -45.72 40.49 -4.94
C GLY A 5 -47.21 40.56 -4.60
N MET A 6 -47.60 40.26 -3.35
CA MET A 6 -48.74 40.90 -2.70
C MET A 6 -48.60 40.79 -1.18
N ARG A 7 -48.58 41.97 -0.53
CA ARG A 7 -48.73 42.21 0.90
C ARG A 7 -50.22 42.08 1.28
N HIS A 8 -50.49 42.32 2.57
CA HIS A 8 -51.75 42.64 3.26
C HIS A 8 -52.12 41.55 4.28
N LEU A 9 -52.48 41.82 5.53
CA LEU A 9 -52.66 43.05 6.29
C LEU A 9 -52.70 42.66 7.79
N LEU A 10 -52.46 43.63 8.68
CA LEU A 10 -52.46 43.52 10.14
C LEU A 10 -53.86 43.43 10.78
N LEU A 11 -53.96 42.66 11.89
CA LEU A 11 -54.66 42.84 13.22
C LEU A 11 -56.17 43.25 13.28
N PRO A 12 -56.90 43.14 14.43
CA PRO A 12 -56.50 42.87 15.85
C PRO A 12 -57.44 41.95 16.71
N ALA A 13 -57.00 41.66 17.96
CA ALA A 13 -57.72 41.65 19.28
C ALA A 13 -59.08 40.90 19.46
N ALA A 14 -59.48 40.33 20.60
CA ALA A 14 -58.94 40.03 21.94
C ALA A 14 -60.03 39.25 22.73
N ALA A 15 -59.70 38.86 23.97
CA ALA A 15 -60.54 38.40 25.10
C ALA A 15 -60.61 36.87 25.34
N LEU A 16 -59.89 36.34 26.34
CA LEU A 16 -60.15 36.29 27.81
C LEU A 16 -61.29 35.33 28.21
N ALA A 17 -60.93 34.20 28.84
CA ALA A 17 -61.54 33.71 30.08
C ALA A 17 -60.84 32.46 30.67
N LEU A 18 -60.28 32.64 31.87
CA LEU A 18 -60.38 31.81 33.08
C LEU A 18 -59.80 30.38 33.14
N ALA A 19 -58.63 30.31 33.79
CA ALA A 19 -58.36 29.60 35.05
C ALA A 19 -58.78 28.11 35.19
N ALA A 20 -57.78 27.24 35.13
CA ALA A 20 -57.65 26.12 36.06
C ALA A 20 -56.19 26.08 36.54
N CYS A 21 -55.97 26.43 37.81
CA CYS A 21 -54.69 26.24 38.49
C CYS A 21 -54.46 24.73 38.66
N GLY A 22 -53.59 24.17 37.82
CA GLY A 22 -52.91 22.92 38.12
C GLY A 22 -51.49 23.26 38.57
N ASP A 23 -51.30 23.37 39.88
CA ASP A 23 -49.99 23.45 40.50
C ASP A 23 -49.36 22.06 40.43
N ALA A 24 -48.78 21.74 39.28
CA ALA A 24 -47.90 20.60 39.12
C ALA A 24 -46.49 21.17 38.91
N PRO A 25 -45.52 20.87 39.79
CA PRO A 25 -44.13 21.19 39.47
C PRO A 25 -43.81 20.56 38.10
N PRO A 26 -43.04 21.22 37.23
CA PRO A 26 -42.47 20.52 36.08
C PRO A 26 -41.79 19.29 36.66
N ALA A 27 -42.28 18.11 36.30
CA ALA A 27 -41.55 16.89 36.59
C ALA A 27 -40.17 17.13 36.00
N ASP A 28 -39.14 17.08 36.84
CA ASP A 28 -37.75 16.99 36.42
C ASP A 28 -37.70 15.86 35.39
N GLU A 29 -37.74 16.21 34.10
CA GLU A 29 -37.34 15.30 33.06
C GLU A 29 -35.89 14.98 33.42
N PRO A 30 -35.55 13.72 33.73
CA PRO A 30 -34.16 13.38 33.98
C PRO A 30 -33.40 13.81 32.74
N ASP A 31 -32.41 14.69 32.93
CA ASP A 31 -31.45 15.11 31.92
C ASP A 31 -31.15 13.88 31.06
N ALA A 32 -31.56 13.93 29.79
CA ALA A 32 -31.23 12.88 28.85
C ALA A 32 -29.71 12.68 28.97
N PRO A 33 -29.24 11.46 29.24
CA PRO A 33 -27.81 11.24 29.44
C PRO A 33 -27.09 11.84 28.23
N ALA A 34 -26.10 12.71 28.50
CA ALA A 34 -25.27 13.27 27.46
C ALA A 34 -24.85 12.15 26.51
N PRO A 35 -24.92 12.34 25.18
CA PRO A 35 -24.54 11.29 24.25
C PRO A 35 -23.14 10.81 24.65
N THR A 36 -23.04 9.54 25.01
CA THR A 36 -21.76 8.92 25.31
C THR A 36 -20.83 9.21 24.14
N PRO A 37 -19.57 9.64 24.38
CA PRO A 37 -18.60 9.78 23.31
C PRO A 37 -18.61 8.48 22.52
N SER A 38 -19.03 8.55 21.25
CA SER A 38 -19.04 7.38 20.40
C SER A 38 -17.59 6.93 20.30
N GLU A 39 -17.29 5.70 20.71
CA GLU A 39 -15.94 5.17 20.61
C GLU A 39 -15.43 5.35 19.17
N PRO A 40 -14.15 5.72 18.97
CA PRO A 40 -13.58 5.86 17.64
C PRO A 40 -13.84 4.58 16.85
N GLN A 41 -14.61 4.66 15.77
CA GLN A 41 -14.93 3.47 14.99
C GLN A 41 -13.65 2.93 14.35
N ALA A 42 -13.28 1.71 14.76
CA ALA A 42 -12.21 0.96 14.12
C ALA A 42 -12.60 0.69 12.65
N ARG A 43 -11.63 0.87 11.75
CA ARG A 43 -11.76 0.55 10.34
C ARG A 43 -10.73 -0.52 10.00
N THR A 44 -11.15 -1.50 9.20
CA THR A 44 -10.23 -2.44 8.57
C THR A 44 -9.92 -1.98 7.14
N VAL A 45 -8.64 -1.90 6.79
CA VAL A 45 -8.14 -1.61 5.45
C VAL A 45 -7.06 -2.61 5.09
N GLU A 46 -6.99 -2.98 3.82
CA GLU A 46 -5.94 -3.84 3.26
C GLU A 46 -5.15 -3.04 2.24
N GLY A 47 -3.83 -3.17 2.26
CA GLY A 47 -3.00 -2.41 1.35
C GLY A 47 -1.51 -2.57 1.59
N ARG A 48 -0.71 -1.94 0.73
CA ARG A 48 0.75 -1.93 0.83
C ARG A 48 1.19 -0.72 1.65
N ILE A 49 2.06 -0.96 2.63
CA ILE A 49 2.74 0.12 3.35
C ILE A 49 3.81 0.69 2.42
N MET A 50 3.85 2.01 2.29
CA MET A 50 4.81 2.76 1.50
C MET A 50 5.53 3.78 2.39
N GLU A 51 6.68 4.27 1.94
CA GLU A 51 7.24 5.49 2.51
C GLU A 51 6.26 6.65 2.36
N GLY A 52 6.12 7.44 3.41
CA GLY A 52 5.35 8.68 3.41
C GLY A 52 6.18 9.86 3.88
N THR A 53 5.58 11.04 3.80
CA THR A 53 6.24 12.32 4.04
C THR A 53 6.59 12.49 5.51
N GLU A 54 5.65 12.21 6.41
CA GLU A 54 5.88 12.27 7.86
C GLU A 54 5.92 10.88 8.52
N CYS A 55 5.07 9.97 8.05
CA CYS A 55 4.91 8.62 8.57
C CYS A 55 4.67 7.66 7.40
N PRO A 56 4.89 6.35 7.57
CA PRO A 56 4.52 5.36 6.56
C PRO A 56 3.05 5.47 6.15
N VAL A 57 2.73 5.13 4.91
CA VAL A 57 1.38 5.26 4.35
C VAL A 57 0.90 3.93 3.81
N LEU A 58 -0.27 3.45 4.25
CA LEU A 58 -0.95 2.32 3.64
C LEU A 58 -1.71 2.78 2.39
N VAL A 59 -1.43 2.13 1.27
CA VAL A 59 -2.09 2.37 -0.02
C VAL A 59 -2.95 1.16 -0.36
N THR A 60 -4.26 1.38 -0.48
CA THR A 60 -5.20 0.32 -0.84
C THR A 60 -5.12 0.01 -2.34
N PRO A 61 -5.61 -1.15 -2.80
CA PRO A 61 -5.65 -1.47 -4.23
C PRO A 61 -6.53 -0.53 -5.06
N GLU A 62 -7.49 0.13 -4.41
CA GLU A 62 -8.34 1.18 -4.98
C GLU A 62 -7.64 2.54 -5.07
N GLY A 63 -6.45 2.69 -4.45
CA GLY A 63 -5.62 3.89 -4.47
C GLY A 63 -5.86 4.86 -3.31
N GLU A 64 -6.65 4.47 -2.32
CA GLU A 64 -6.83 5.25 -1.09
C GLU A 64 -5.53 5.25 -0.29
N ARG A 65 -5.24 6.35 0.41
CA ARG A 65 -4.00 6.53 1.18
C ARG A 65 -4.31 6.84 2.64
N TYR A 66 -3.66 6.13 3.55
CA TYR A 66 -3.81 6.34 4.99
C TYR A 66 -2.44 6.42 5.66
N ALA A 67 -2.12 7.53 6.32
CA ALA A 67 -0.92 7.57 7.15
C ALA A 67 -1.06 6.61 8.34
N LEU A 68 0.04 6.00 8.76
CA LEU A 68 0.06 5.00 9.80
C LEU A 68 0.90 5.47 10.98
N ALA A 69 0.28 5.58 12.15
CA ALA A 69 0.97 5.77 13.41
C ALA A 69 1.34 4.40 14.00
N LEU A 70 2.35 3.74 13.42
CA LEU A 70 2.70 2.34 13.72
C LEU A 70 3.32 2.13 15.12
N GLY A 71 3.87 3.17 15.75
CA GLY A 71 4.53 3.03 17.05
C GLY A 71 5.72 2.08 16.98
N GLU A 72 5.69 1.02 17.79
CA GLU A 72 6.73 -0.04 17.85
C GLU A 72 6.35 -1.29 17.03
N ALA A 73 5.33 -1.22 16.15
CA ALA A 73 4.94 -2.37 15.34
C ALA A 73 6.01 -2.70 14.28
N ASP A 74 6.38 -3.99 14.18
CA ASP A 74 7.38 -4.52 13.23
C ASP A 74 6.83 -4.63 11.79
N PHE A 75 6.35 -3.52 11.24
CA PHE A 75 5.85 -3.44 9.85
C PHE A 75 6.40 -2.19 9.18
N GLY A 76 6.72 -2.28 7.89
CA GLY A 76 7.38 -1.21 7.16
C GLY A 76 7.04 -1.17 5.68
N PRO A 77 7.65 -0.22 4.95
CA PRO A 77 7.46 -0.10 3.51
C PRO A 77 7.69 -1.43 2.77
N GLY A 78 6.75 -1.78 1.91
CA GLY A 78 6.72 -3.00 1.12
C GLY A 78 5.80 -4.09 1.67
N ASP A 79 5.47 -4.10 2.96
CA ASP A 79 4.57 -5.09 3.52
C ASP A 79 3.13 -4.88 3.00
N TYR A 80 2.48 -5.96 2.59
CA TYR A 80 1.05 -5.96 2.31
C TYR A 80 0.31 -6.50 3.52
N VAL A 81 -0.54 -5.67 4.11
CA VAL A 81 -1.11 -5.94 5.43
C VAL A 81 -2.62 -5.81 5.43
N ARG A 82 -3.25 -6.53 6.34
CA ARG A 82 -4.56 -6.17 6.87
C ARG A 82 -4.35 -5.34 8.12
N PHE A 83 -4.78 -4.10 8.08
CA PHE A 83 -4.70 -3.15 9.18
C PHE A 83 -6.10 -2.93 9.75
N THR A 84 -6.27 -3.04 11.07
CA THR A 84 -7.50 -2.65 11.77
C THR A 84 -7.18 -1.68 12.88
N GLY A 85 -7.87 -0.55 12.88
CA GLY A 85 -7.82 0.38 14.01
C GLY A 85 -8.54 1.70 13.74
N PRO A 86 -8.63 2.57 14.75
CA PRO A 86 -9.36 3.81 14.64
C PRO A 86 -8.55 4.89 13.89
N ARG A 87 -9.26 5.93 13.46
CA ARG A 87 -8.62 7.18 13.06
C ARG A 87 -7.98 7.83 14.28
N ALA A 88 -6.71 8.23 14.15
CA ALA A 88 -6.04 9.03 15.16
C ALA A 88 -6.73 10.40 15.27
N GLY A 89 -7.06 10.82 16.50
CA GLY A 89 -7.74 12.10 16.74
C GLY A 89 -6.85 13.32 16.45
N ALA A 90 -5.63 13.31 16.96
CA ALA A 90 -4.59 14.28 16.65
C ALA A 90 -3.31 13.53 16.29
N SER A 91 -2.70 13.86 15.14
CA SER A 91 -1.46 13.24 14.69
C SER A 91 -0.56 14.25 13.99
N ILE A 92 0.74 13.98 14.03
CA ILE A 92 1.74 14.68 13.20
C ILE A 92 1.78 14.11 11.78
N CYS A 93 1.29 12.88 11.59
CA CYS A 93 1.13 12.30 10.26
C CYS A 93 -0.09 12.92 9.61
N MET A 94 0.10 13.69 8.54
CA MET A 94 -0.97 14.44 7.88
C MET A 94 -1.21 13.99 6.43
N GLU A 95 -0.43 13.03 5.94
CA GLU A 95 -0.58 12.50 4.59
C GLU A 95 -1.81 11.59 4.43
N GLY A 96 -2.56 11.79 3.32
CA GLY A 96 -3.67 10.93 2.92
C GLY A 96 -5.03 11.33 3.49
N GLU A 97 -5.96 10.37 3.54
CA GLU A 97 -7.35 10.61 3.95
C GLU A 97 -7.55 10.67 5.46
N ALA A 98 -6.68 9.97 6.19
CA ALA A 98 -6.67 9.91 7.64
C ALA A 98 -5.36 9.31 8.12
N THR A 99 -5.09 9.52 9.41
CA THR A 99 -4.08 8.74 10.13
C THR A 99 -4.77 7.64 10.89
N LEU A 100 -4.25 6.42 10.81
CA LEU A 100 -4.74 5.25 11.53
C LEU A 100 -3.75 4.80 12.60
N THR A 101 -4.27 4.32 13.73
CA THR A 101 -3.48 3.72 14.81
C THR A 101 -3.83 2.23 14.90
N PRO A 102 -2.84 1.32 15.00
CA PRO A 102 -3.13 -0.11 14.94
C PRO A 102 -3.74 -0.61 16.24
N ASP A 103 -4.93 -1.21 16.16
CA ASP A 103 -5.41 -2.17 17.16
C ASP A 103 -4.91 -3.58 16.80
N TYR A 104 -4.86 -3.87 15.50
CA TYR A 104 -4.40 -5.13 14.93
C TYR A 104 -3.79 -4.90 13.55
N ILE A 105 -2.68 -5.57 13.28
CA ILE A 105 -2.02 -5.57 11.98
C ILE A 105 -1.42 -6.95 11.75
N GLU A 106 -1.64 -7.50 10.56
CA GLU A 106 -1.07 -8.77 10.12
C GLU A 106 -0.59 -8.67 8.68
N SER A 107 0.49 -9.37 8.37
CA SER A 107 0.90 -9.59 6.99
C SER A 107 -0.10 -10.54 6.34
N ILE A 108 -0.60 -10.15 5.17
CA ILE A 108 -1.47 -11.00 4.37
C ILE A 108 -0.97 -11.04 2.93
N ASP A 109 -1.43 -12.05 2.23
CA ASP A 109 -1.29 -12.14 0.80
C ASP A 109 -2.00 -10.97 0.08
N PRO A 110 -1.33 -10.27 -0.85
CA PRO A 110 -2.01 -9.30 -1.70
C PRO A 110 -3.09 -10.00 -2.55
N PRO A 111 -4.22 -9.34 -2.83
CA PRO A 111 -5.32 -9.95 -3.55
C PRO A 111 -4.85 -10.39 -4.95
N ALA A 112 -5.45 -11.46 -5.49
CA ALA A 112 -5.04 -12.03 -6.78
C ALA A 112 -5.06 -11.03 -7.94
N ARG A 113 -5.87 -9.97 -7.84
CA ARG A 113 -5.93 -8.83 -8.78
C ARG A 113 -4.69 -7.91 -8.75
N ASP A 114 -3.95 -7.91 -7.65
CA ASP A 114 -2.66 -7.20 -7.51
C ASP A 114 -1.49 -8.13 -7.82
N ARG A 115 -1.76 -9.44 -7.89
CA ARG A 115 -0.92 -10.43 -8.57
C ARG A 115 -1.17 -10.47 -10.08
N ASP A 116 -2.14 -9.69 -10.58
CA ASP A 116 -2.44 -9.56 -12.00
C ASP A 116 -1.28 -8.83 -12.70
N PRO A 117 -0.56 -9.50 -13.63
CA PRO A 117 0.51 -8.87 -14.39
C PRO A 117 0.04 -7.61 -15.15
N ALA A 118 -1.26 -7.52 -15.44
CA ALA A 118 -1.86 -6.36 -16.08
C ALA A 118 -1.90 -5.10 -15.17
N ARG A 119 -1.62 -5.21 -13.86
CA ARG A 119 -1.69 -4.08 -12.92
C ARG A 119 -0.42 -3.82 -12.10
N ALA A 120 0.48 -4.80 -11.98
CA ALA A 120 1.87 -4.57 -11.50
C ALA A 120 2.68 -3.66 -12.45
N GLY A 121 2.16 -3.46 -13.67
CA GLY A 121 2.73 -2.61 -14.71
C GLY A 121 2.07 -2.80 -16.08
N GLY A 122 1.08 -3.70 -16.22
CA GLY A 122 0.41 -3.94 -17.51
C GLY A 122 1.12 -4.95 -18.40
N ILE A 123 2.29 -5.43 -17.98
CA ILE A 123 3.22 -6.09 -18.88
C ILE A 123 3.52 -7.48 -18.33
N ALA A 124 3.10 -8.49 -19.08
CA ALA A 124 3.44 -9.87 -18.80
C ALA A 124 4.95 -10.04 -18.90
N LEU A 125 5.54 -10.72 -17.90
CA LEU A 125 6.90 -11.21 -17.99
C LEU A 125 6.94 -12.40 -18.94
N ASP A 126 7.15 -12.12 -20.21
CA ASP A 126 7.45 -13.13 -21.22
C ASP A 126 8.95 -13.19 -21.53
N ILE A 127 9.33 -14.15 -22.37
CA ILE A 127 10.72 -14.38 -22.79
C ILE A 127 11.32 -13.09 -23.40
N ALA A 128 10.56 -12.39 -24.25
CA ALA A 128 11.06 -11.20 -24.93
C ALA A 128 11.28 -10.04 -23.95
N TYR A 129 10.41 -9.92 -22.96
CA TYR A 129 10.51 -8.90 -21.92
C TYR A 129 11.76 -9.10 -21.07
N VAL A 130 11.98 -10.29 -20.52
CA VAL A 130 13.06 -10.52 -19.55
C VAL A 130 14.44 -10.68 -20.18
N THR A 131 14.53 -11.20 -21.42
CA THR A 131 15.82 -11.41 -22.10
C THR A 131 16.49 -10.07 -22.42
N GLY A 132 17.75 -9.91 -22.03
CA GLY A 132 18.54 -8.70 -22.26
C GLY A 132 19.54 -8.41 -21.15
N SER A 133 20.22 -7.28 -21.26
CA SER A 133 21.14 -6.75 -20.25
C SER A 133 20.42 -5.75 -19.36
N TRP A 134 20.70 -5.78 -18.06
CA TRP A 134 19.97 -5.03 -17.04
C TRP A 134 20.93 -4.30 -16.10
N VAL A 135 20.55 -3.10 -15.67
CA VAL A 135 21.29 -2.28 -14.71
C VAL A 135 20.39 -1.74 -13.62
N ALA A 136 20.84 -1.66 -12.38
CA ALA A 136 20.06 -1.13 -11.28
C ALA A 136 19.72 0.34 -11.57
N LYS A 137 18.44 0.68 -11.39
CA LYS A 137 17.94 2.02 -11.63
C LYS A 137 18.61 3.00 -10.67
N GLY A 138 19.26 4.02 -11.20
CA GLY A 138 19.87 5.08 -10.39
C GLY A 138 20.87 5.92 -11.19
N LEU A 139 21.50 6.87 -10.50
CA LEU A 139 22.50 7.77 -11.11
C LEU A 139 23.80 7.05 -11.54
N GLN A 140 23.99 5.81 -11.09
CA GLN A 140 25.18 4.98 -11.37
C GLN A 140 24.89 3.86 -12.39
N ALA A 141 23.71 3.86 -13.02
CA ALA A 141 23.37 2.87 -14.04
C ALA A 141 24.33 2.98 -15.24
N ASP A 142 25.01 1.88 -15.59
CA ASP A 142 26.02 1.84 -16.65
C ASP A 142 25.76 0.68 -17.61
N CYS A 143 25.13 0.96 -18.75
CA CYS A 143 24.81 -0.07 -19.73
C CYS A 143 26.01 -0.63 -20.50
N ASP A 144 27.17 0.02 -20.44
CA ASP A 144 28.42 -0.55 -20.96
C ASP A 144 28.97 -1.64 -20.02
N ARG A 145 28.48 -1.69 -18.77
CA ARG A 145 28.78 -2.71 -17.77
C ARG A 145 27.51 -3.13 -17.02
N PRO A 146 26.67 -3.97 -17.64
CA PRO A 146 25.43 -4.39 -17.02
C PRO A 146 25.66 -5.17 -15.72
N ASP A 147 24.72 -5.03 -14.80
CA ASP A 147 24.72 -5.73 -13.51
C ASP A 147 24.47 -7.22 -13.69
N PHE A 148 23.62 -7.56 -14.67
CA PHE A 148 23.43 -8.92 -15.12
C PHE A 148 22.85 -8.98 -16.53
N GLN A 149 22.90 -10.18 -17.12
CA GLN A 149 22.25 -10.50 -18.38
C GLN A 149 21.36 -11.71 -18.20
N ILE A 150 20.15 -11.65 -18.76
CA ILE A 150 19.26 -12.80 -18.92
C ILE A 150 19.33 -13.22 -20.38
N SER A 151 19.64 -14.50 -20.61
CA SER A 151 19.81 -15.07 -21.94
C SER A 151 18.98 -16.34 -22.11
N GLU A 152 18.55 -16.60 -23.34
CA GLU A 152 17.95 -17.87 -23.70
C GLU A 152 19.03 -18.93 -23.87
N SER A 153 18.85 -20.05 -23.18
CA SER A 153 19.61 -21.29 -23.32
C SER A 153 18.66 -22.42 -23.75
N PRO A 154 19.16 -23.54 -24.30
CA PRO A 154 18.29 -24.64 -24.72
C PRO A 154 17.35 -25.13 -23.61
N GLY A 155 16.07 -24.77 -23.71
CA GLY A 155 15.02 -25.16 -22.76
C GLY A 155 14.92 -24.31 -21.48
N ALA A 156 15.68 -23.22 -21.33
CA ALA A 156 15.64 -22.38 -20.14
C ALA A 156 16.04 -20.92 -20.41
N LEU A 157 15.54 -20.01 -19.58
CA LEU A 157 16.10 -18.67 -19.44
C LEU A 157 17.11 -18.68 -18.30
N VAL A 158 18.31 -18.20 -18.55
CA VAL A 158 19.43 -18.25 -17.61
C VAL A 158 19.92 -16.85 -17.31
N ILE A 159 20.20 -16.59 -16.04
CA ILE A 159 20.85 -15.39 -15.56
C ILE A 159 22.20 -15.76 -14.94
N GLU A 160 23.23 -14.98 -15.26
CA GLU A 160 24.53 -15.02 -14.61
C GLU A 160 24.77 -13.68 -13.92
N THR A 161 25.07 -13.70 -12.62
CA THR A 161 25.32 -12.49 -11.84
C THR A 161 26.16 -12.80 -10.61
N ARG A 162 26.30 -11.85 -9.67
CA ARG A 162 26.82 -12.12 -8.33
C ARG A 162 25.70 -12.12 -7.32
N VAL A 163 25.67 -13.13 -6.44
CA VAL A 163 24.84 -13.12 -5.24
C VAL A 163 25.74 -13.13 -4.02
N ASN A 164 25.54 -12.19 -3.09
CA ASN A 164 26.39 -12.01 -1.89
C ASN A 164 27.91 -11.97 -2.23
N GLY A 165 28.24 -11.28 -3.32
CA GLY A 165 29.61 -11.11 -3.83
C GLY A 165 30.20 -12.32 -4.57
N ARG A 166 29.47 -13.43 -4.71
CA ARG A 166 29.93 -14.66 -5.39
C ARG A 166 29.28 -14.81 -6.75
N PRO A 167 30.01 -15.21 -7.81
CA PRO A 167 29.39 -15.53 -9.09
C PRO A 167 28.39 -16.67 -8.95
N GLU A 168 27.17 -16.46 -9.42
CA GLU A 168 26.09 -17.43 -9.38
C GLU A 168 25.35 -17.48 -10.72
N THR A 169 24.76 -18.63 -11.00
CA THR A 169 23.86 -18.86 -12.14
C THR A 169 22.49 -19.24 -11.62
N ALA A 170 21.43 -18.88 -12.35
CA ALA A 170 20.08 -19.26 -11.99
C ALA A 170 19.16 -19.39 -13.20
N ARG A 171 18.00 -20.01 -12.97
CA ARG A 171 16.94 -20.12 -13.97
C ARG A 171 15.87 -19.08 -13.73
N VAL A 172 15.49 -18.35 -14.76
CA VAL A 172 14.31 -17.48 -14.73
C VAL A 172 13.08 -18.32 -15.04
N VAL A 173 12.16 -18.40 -14.08
CA VAL A 173 10.88 -19.10 -14.22
C VAL A 173 9.79 -18.07 -14.47
N LEU A 174 9.08 -18.22 -15.59
CA LEU A 174 7.94 -17.39 -15.98
C LEU A 174 6.62 -18.14 -15.71
N GLY A 175 5.49 -17.43 -15.79
CA GLY A 175 4.14 -17.99 -15.59
C GLY A 175 3.39 -17.28 -14.47
N ASP A 176 2.56 -18.03 -13.75
CA ASP A 176 1.69 -17.46 -12.70
C ASP A 176 2.45 -16.94 -11.47
N TYR A 177 3.68 -17.42 -11.27
CA TYR A 177 4.58 -16.94 -10.20
C TYR A 177 6.01 -16.75 -10.75
N PRO A 178 6.26 -15.60 -11.41
CA PRO A 178 7.57 -15.29 -11.97
C PRO A 178 8.63 -15.11 -10.88
N ARG A 179 9.77 -15.78 -11.06
CA ARG A 179 10.88 -15.75 -10.08
C ARG A 179 12.20 -16.14 -10.71
N ILE A 180 13.27 -15.90 -9.97
CA ILE A 180 14.58 -16.48 -10.24
C ILE A 180 14.78 -17.63 -9.25
N ASP A 181 14.97 -18.83 -9.81
CA ASP A 181 15.28 -20.06 -9.10
C ASP A 181 16.80 -20.22 -9.07
N TRP A 182 17.40 -19.80 -7.96
CA TRP A 182 18.83 -19.84 -7.72
C TRP A 182 19.27 -21.24 -7.33
N ASP A 183 20.54 -21.57 -7.62
CA ASP A 183 21.10 -22.83 -7.16
C ASP A 183 21.13 -22.88 -5.61
N GLU A 184 20.90 -24.07 -5.05
CA GLU A 184 20.96 -24.28 -3.61
C GLU A 184 22.31 -23.80 -3.04
N PRO A 185 22.33 -23.12 -1.88
CA PRO A 185 21.26 -22.99 -0.88
C PRO A 185 20.48 -21.67 -0.97
N LEU A 186 20.55 -20.94 -2.08
CA LEU A 186 19.93 -19.62 -2.18
C LEU A 186 18.40 -19.73 -2.29
N PRO A 187 17.64 -18.85 -1.61
CA PRO A 187 16.19 -18.83 -1.72
C PRO A 187 15.76 -18.22 -3.05
N GLU A 188 14.65 -18.69 -3.62
CA GLU A 188 14.06 -18.08 -4.82
C GLU A 188 13.68 -16.62 -4.60
N THR A 189 13.92 -15.76 -5.61
CA THR A 189 13.56 -14.34 -5.56
C THR A 189 12.42 -14.06 -6.54
N PRO A 190 11.25 -13.58 -6.09
CA PRO A 190 10.17 -13.19 -6.98
C PRO A 190 10.59 -12.02 -7.89
N ILE A 191 10.02 -11.95 -9.09
CA ILE A 191 10.27 -10.86 -10.04
C ILE A 191 8.99 -10.30 -10.62
N GLU A 192 9.00 -9.03 -11.00
CA GLU A 192 7.85 -8.35 -11.61
C GLU A 192 8.27 -7.26 -12.60
N ALA A 193 7.39 -6.95 -13.55
CA ALA A 193 7.60 -5.84 -14.47
C ALA A 193 7.31 -4.49 -13.76
N ARG A 194 8.11 -3.47 -14.05
CA ARG A 194 7.97 -2.09 -13.57
C ARG A 194 8.03 -1.12 -14.75
N GLY A 195 6.94 -1.05 -15.51
CA GLY A 195 6.88 -0.30 -16.77
C GLY A 195 7.52 -1.07 -17.93
N PRO A 196 7.72 -0.46 -19.12
CA PRO A 196 8.14 -1.17 -20.34
C PRO A 196 9.55 -1.75 -20.30
N ASP A 197 10.44 -1.17 -19.49
CA ASP A 197 11.86 -1.52 -19.47
C ASP A 197 12.34 -1.80 -18.03
N GLY A 198 11.43 -2.01 -17.07
CA GLY A 198 11.80 -2.19 -15.66
C GLY A 198 11.55 -3.62 -15.16
N LEU A 199 12.53 -4.23 -14.52
CA LEU A 199 12.39 -5.53 -13.87
C LEU A 199 12.74 -5.37 -12.39
N ALA A 200 11.78 -5.58 -11.50
CA ALA A 200 12.05 -5.61 -10.07
C ALA A 200 12.40 -7.04 -9.64
N ILE A 201 13.47 -7.16 -8.86
CA ILE A 201 13.80 -8.37 -8.09
C ILE A 201 13.39 -8.11 -6.65
N LEU A 202 12.51 -8.94 -6.12
CA LEU A 202 11.86 -8.75 -4.83
C LEU A 202 12.52 -9.61 -3.75
N ARG A 203 12.32 -9.19 -2.49
CA ARG A 203 12.79 -9.92 -1.33
C ARG A 203 12.21 -11.35 -1.33
N PRO A 204 13.02 -12.39 -1.07
CA PRO A 204 12.52 -13.74 -0.86
C PRO A 204 11.50 -13.79 0.29
N ALA A 205 10.52 -14.68 0.20
CA ALA A 205 9.48 -14.86 1.24
C ALA A 205 9.97 -15.68 2.46
N THR A 206 11.27 -15.88 2.62
CA THR A 206 11.85 -16.76 3.65
C THR A 206 12.04 -16.07 5.00
N ASP A 207 12.20 -16.86 6.06
CA ASP A 207 12.54 -16.40 7.40
C ASP A 207 13.79 -15.50 7.39
N ALA A 208 13.81 -14.51 8.31
CA ALA A 208 14.80 -13.43 8.42
C ALA A 208 16.28 -13.87 8.50
N ASP A 209 16.56 -15.16 8.71
CA ASP A 209 17.91 -15.73 8.78
C ASP A 209 18.69 -15.67 7.46
N TYR A 210 18.03 -15.37 6.33
CA TYR A 210 18.64 -15.22 5.01
C TYR A 210 18.71 -13.77 4.51
N ASP A 211 18.47 -12.79 5.39
CA ASP A 211 18.56 -11.36 5.11
C ASP A 211 19.96 -10.82 5.48
N PRO A 212 20.68 -10.06 4.62
CA PRO A 212 20.32 -9.63 3.28
C PRO A 212 20.86 -10.52 2.14
N VAL A 213 20.00 -10.80 1.16
CA VAL A 213 20.43 -11.27 -0.16
C VAL A 213 20.81 -10.06 -1.00
N GLU A 214 22.06 -10.02 -1.46
CA GLU A 214 22.52 -9.04 -2.44
C GLU A 214 22.53 -9.67 -3.83
N VAL A 215 21.83 -9.08 -4.80
CA VAL A 215 21.86 -9.50 -6.21
C VAL A 215 22.56 -8.42 -7.02
N ALA A 216 23.57 -8.82 -7.78
CA ALA A 216 24.48 -7.94 -8.52
C ALA A 216 25.15 -6.84 -7.65
N GLY A 217 25.31 -7.09 -6.35
CA GLY A 217 25.83 -6.10 -5.41
C GLY A 217 24.81 -5.10 -4.88
N HIS A 218 23.51 -5.34 -5.13
CA HIS A 218 22.41 -4.55 -4.58
C HIS A 218 21.65 -5.37 -3.55
N ALA A 219 21.56 -4.86 -2.32
CA ALA A 219 20.74 -5.47 -1.27
C ALA A 219 19.27 -5.46 -1.67
N ILE A 220 18.63 -6.63 -1.60
CA ILE A 220 17.21 -6.80 -1.91
C ILE A 220 16.41 -6.71 -0.61
N SER A 221 15.84 -5.53 -0.33
CA SER A 221 15.04 -5.26 0.85
C SER A 221 13.74 -4.51 0.51
N GLY A 222 12.77 -4.49 1.42
CA GLY A 222 11.49 -3.79 1.24
C GLY A 222 10.80 -4.16 -0.08
N ASP A 223 10.57 -3.15 -0.93
CA ASP A 223 9.95 -3.26 -2.26
C ASP A 223 10.85 -3.90 -3.34
N GLY A 224 12.07 -4.34 -2.98
CA GLY A 224 13.05 -4.90 -3.90
C GLY A 224 13.86 -3.85 -4.67
N VAL A 225 14.62 -4.31 -5.65
CA VAL A 225 15.46 -3.43 -6.50
C VAL A 225 14.96 -3.48 -7.93
N VAL A 226 14.74 -2.29 -8.50
CA VAL A 226 14.33 -2.14 -9.90
C VAL A 226 15.57 -2.03 -10.78
N PHE A 227 15.67 -2.92 -11.75
CA PHE A 227 16.66 -2.88 -12.81
C PHE A 227 15.99 -2.37 -14.10
N VAL A 228 16.69 -1.53 -14.85
CA VAL A 228 16.26 -1.04 -16.15
C VAL A 228 16.99 -1.76 -17.26
N LYS A 229 16.25 -2.08 -18.33
CA LYS A 229 16.78 -2.77 -19.50
C LYS A 229 17.69 -1.83 -20.28
N CYS A 230 18.87 -2.31 -20.63
CA CYS A 230 19.76 -1.58 -21.52
C CYS A 230 19.25 -1.65 -22.95
N ALA A 231 19.34 -0.53 -23.67
CA ALA A 231 19.09 -0.51 -25.09
C ALA A 231 20.15 -1.39 -25.79
N GLY A 232 19.68 -2.36 -26.57
CA GLY A 232 20.54 -3.21 -27.39
C GLY A 232 21.04 -2.53 -28.65
#